data_AF-A0A923X351-F1
#
_entry.id   AF-A0A923X351-F1
#
_cell.length_a   1.000
_cell.length_b   1.000
_cell.length_c   1.000
_cell.angle_alpha   90.00
_cell.angle_beta   90.00
_cell.angle_gamma   90.00
#
_symmetry.space_group_name_H-M   'P 1'
#
loop_
_entity.id
_entity.type
_entity.pdbx_description
1 polymer ?
#
loop_
_entity_poly.entity_id
_entity_poly.type
_entity_poly.pdbx_seq_one_letter_code
_entity_poly.pdbx_strand_id
1 'polypeptide(L)'
;TRQYAARTLRPRIHKVLAQFEGELGSDRSRVTAEWPTGLELADGIELWHDPTRLLDDAWVTRTLAAARAHGIADVAGVLDFPRGLAAARARLHQFVEHGLSTYADDRNQPHLDGTSGLSTFVHYGQIAPHEIVHAVRHSGGRREGIDTFIEEFVVRRELAWNYALHTPDCREWDALPDWARRTLEDHAGDERPVIHSEADMVACATRDPLWNAAQAQMRDCGIMHGYLRMYWAKQILTWTRTPQEAFDIALRLHDRFSLDARDPNSITGVSWAIGGVHDRGWPEREIFGKVRSMTFASTGRKFDKAAYIGRWSEGPVQLTLG
;
A
#
# COMPACT_ATOMS: atom_id res chain seq x y z
N THR A 1 -6.16 22.15 -3.93
CA THR A 1 -5.51 22.16 -5.25
C THR A 1 -4.69 20.89 -5.42
N ARG A 2 -4.76 20.26 -6.60
CA ARG A 2 -3.96 19.06 -6.92
C ARG A 2 -2.47 19.31 -6.70
N GLN A 3 -1.79 18.37 -6.05
CA GLN A 3 -0.36 18.34 -5.83
C GLN A 3 0.24 17.25 -6.71
N TYR A 4 1.43 17.50 -7.23
CA TYR A 4 2.08 16.58 -8.17
C TYR A 4 3.27 15.84 -7.55
N ALA A 5 3.76 16.25 -6.38
CA ALA A 5 4.87 15.57 -5.72
C ALA A 5 4.90 15.86 -4.22
N ALA A 6 5.47 14.93 -3.44
CA ALA A 6 5.66 15.12 -1.99
C ALA A 6 6.41 16.42 -1.67
N ARG A 7 7.39 16.81 -2.50
CA ARG A 7 8.16 18.06 -2.30
C ARG A 7 7.30 19.33 -2.26
N THR A 8 6.16 19.37 -2.96
CA THR A 8 5.28 20.56 -2.99
C THR A 8 4.28 20.56 -1.84
N LEU A 9 3.85 19.37 -1.40
CA LEU A 9 2.91 19.21 -0.30
C LEU A 9 3.58 19.28 1.09
N ARG A 10 4.79 18.72 1.21
CA ARG A 10 5.53 18.57 2.48
C ARG A 10 5.58 19.83 3.34
N PRO A 11 5.98 21.03 2.83
CA PRO A 11 6.05 22.22 3.67
C PRO A 11 4.68 22.65 4.23
N ARG A 12 3.61 22.42 3.47
CA ARG A 12 2.24 22.76 3.88
C ARG A 12 1.75 21.80 4.96
N ILE A 13 2.00 20.50 4.79
CA ILE A 13 1.66 19.47 5.78
C ILE A 13 2.40 19.71 7.09
N HIS A 14 3.71 19.96 7.07
CA HIS A 14 4.44 20.21 8.32
C HIS A 14 3.97 21.47 9.05
N LYS A 15 3.59 22.52 8.34
CA LYS A 15 3.01 23.73 8.95
C LYS A 15 1.72 23.40 9.68
N VAL A 16 0.83 22.65 9.04
CA VAL A 16 -0.47 22.27 9.58
C VAL A 16 -0.32 21.25 10.73
N LEU A 17 0.60 20.31 10.61
CA LEU A 17 0.89 19.31 11.63
C LEU A 17 1.35 19.95 12.95
N ALA A 18 2.25 20.95 12.86
CA ALA A 18 2.70 21.70 14.03
C ALA A 18 1.55 22.49 14.70
N GLN A 19 0.59 22.99 13.92
CA GLN A 19 -0.60 23.65 14.44
C GLN A 19 -1.53 22.64 15.16
N PHE A 20 -1.85 21.52 14.51
CA PHE A 20 -2.69 20.47 15.11
C PHE A 20 -2.11 19.92 16.41
N GLU A 21 -0.79 19.75 16.50
CA GLU A 21 -0.13 19.30 17.73
C GLU A 21 -0.24 20.32 18.87
N GLY A 22 -0.24 21.62 18.54
CA GLY A 22 -0.50 22.68 19.51
C GLY A 22 -1.96 22.73 19.99
N GLU A 23 -2.90 22.40 19.11
CA GLU A 23 -4.35 22.40 19.39
C GLU A 23 -4.83 21.17 20.17
N LEU A 24 -4.18 20.01 20.01
CA LEU A 24 -4.46 18.77 20.75
C LEU A 24 -4.07 18.82 22.25
N GLY A 25 -3.84 20.02 22.80
CA GLY A 25 -3.52 20.24 24.20
C GLY A 25 -4.64 19.79 25.17
N SER A 26 -4.23 19.10 26.24
CA SER A 26 -4.96 18.71 27.47
C SER A 26 -6.28 17.93 27.39
N ASP A 27 -7.16 18.15 26.41
CA ASP A 27 -8.40 17.36 26.29
C ASP A 27 -8.26 16.31 25.18
N ARG A 28 -7.72 15.17 25.59
CA ARG A 28 -7.43 14.01 24.74
C ARG A 28 -8.63 13.08 24.56
N SER A 29 -9.81 13.45 25.09
CA SER A 29 -10.94 12.53 25.22
C SER A 29 -11.95 12.61 24.07
N ARG A 30 -11.92 13.67 23.26
CA ARG A 30 -12.92 13.87 22.19
C ARG A 30 -12.35 14.65 21.01
N VAL A 31 -11.67 13.98 20.10
CA VAL A 31 -11.80 14.38 18.68
C VAL A 31 -12.98 13.61 18.11
N THR A 32 -14.20 14.02 18.48
CA THR A 32 -15.39 13.78 17.66
C THR A 32 -15.39 14.83 16.55
N ALA A 33 -14.37 14.81 15.69
CA ALA A 33 -14.51 15.48 14.42
C ALA A 33 -15.58 14.69 13.67
N GLU A 34 -16.76 15.28 13.47
CA GLU A 34 -17.70 14.75 12.50
C GLU A 34 -16.93 14.60 11.20
N TRP A 35 -16.92 13.39 10.65
CA TRP A 35 -16.36 13.17 9.32
C TRP A 35 -16.99 14.20 8.39
N PRO A 36 -16.24 14.88 7.50
CA PRO A 36 -16.83 15.86 6.61
C PRO A 36 -17.94 15.18 5.81
N THR A 37 -19.19 15.47 6.16
CA THR A 37 -20.35 15.04 5.41
C THR A 37 -20.40 15.93 4.17
N GLY A 38 -20.31 15.32 2.98
CA GLY A 38 -20.22 16.07 1.72
C GLY A 38 -18.85 16.09 1.04
N LEU A 39 -17.88 15.27 1.45
CA LEU A 39 -16.80 14.88 0.55
C LEU A 39 -17.40 13.97 -0.55
N GLU A 40 -17.89 14.57 -1.63
CA GLU A 40 -18.09 13.85 -2.89
C GLU A 40 -16.71 13.42 -3.39
N LEU A 41 -16.35 12.17 -3.06
CA LEU A 41 -15.28 11.51 -3.79
C LEU A 41 -15.75 11.32 -5.23
N ALA A 42 -14.80 11.28 -6.16
CA ALA A 42 -15.11 10.95 -7.54
C ALA A 42 -15.98 9.68 -7.61
N ASP A 43 -16.92 9.67 -8.56
CA ASP A 43 -17.84 8.55 -8.77
C ASP A 43 -17.08 7.21 -8.78
N GLY A 44 -17.61 6.21 -8.07
CA GLY A 44 -17.01 4.87 -7.98
C GLY A 44 -15.99 4.67 -6.84
N ILE A 45 -15.64 5.71 -6.06
CA ILE A 45 -14.95 5.53 -4.79
C ILE A 45 -15.99 5.40 -3.67
N GLU A 46 -16.54 4.19 -3.48
CA GLU A 46 -17.21 3.87 -2.22
C GLU A 46 -16.13 3.86 -1.12
N LEU A 47 -16.17 4.84 -0.21
CA LEU A 47 -15.54 4.65 1.09
C LEU A 47 -16.28 3.47 1.72
N TRP A 48 -15.63 2.31 1.78
CA TRP A 48 -16.08 1.20 2.62
C TRP A 48 -16.09 1.60 4.12
N HIS A 49 -15.64 2.81 4.45
CA HIS A 49 -15.68 3.42 5.78
C HIS A 49 -17.10 3.89 6.11
N ASP A 50 -17.94 2.95 6.52
CA ASP A 50 -18.78 3.22 7.68
C ASP A 50 -18.03 2.71 8.93
N PRO A 51 -17.33 3.57 9.69
CA PRO A 51 -16.69 3.18 10.94
C PRO A 51 -17.70 2.70 12.01
N THR A 52 -19.02 2.87 11.80
CA THR A 52 -20.07 2.27 12.64
C THR A 52 -20.43 0.85 12.21
N ARG A 53 -20.10 0.45 10.98
CA ARG A 53 -20.09 -0.94 10.52
C ARG A 53 -18.74 -1.59 10.80
N LEU A 54 -18.24 -1.41 12.03
CA LEU A 54 -17.26 -2.34 12.58
C LEU A 54 -17.75 -3.74 12.25
N LEU A 55 -16.95 -4.45 11.45
CA LEU A 55 -17.16 -5.84 11.09
C LEU A 55 -17.35 -6.62 12.39
N ASP A 56 -18.59 -6.84 12.81
CA ASP A 56 -18.84 -7.66 13.99
C ASP A 56 -18.38 -9.09 13.67
N ASP A 57 -17.86 -9.79 14.68
CA ASP A 57 -17.28 -11.13 14.49
C ASP A 57 -18.30 -12.10 13.88
N ALA A 58 -19.60 -11.84 14.06
CA ALA A 58 -20.69 -12.62 13.51
C ALA A 58 -20.86 -12.42 11.99
N TRP A 59 -20.72 -11.21 11.47
CA TRP A 59 -20.76 -10.91 10.03
C TRP A 59 -19.56 -11.54 9.33
N VAL A 60 -18.36 -11.39 9.91
CA VAL A 60 -17.15 -12.03 9.40
C VAL A 60 -17.36 -13.54 9.35
N THR A 61 -17.79 -14.17 10.46
CA THR A 61 -18.02 -15.62 10.50
C THR A 61 -19.03 -16.10 9.45
N ARG A 62 -20.13 -15.36 9.21
CA ARG A 62 -21.14 -15.72 8.20
C ARG A 62 -20.61 -15.57 6.77
N THR A 63 -19.93 -14.47 6.47
CA THR A 63 -19.31 -14.25 5.14
C THR A 63 -18.26 -15.33 4.86
N LEU A 64 -17.54 -15.79 5.88
CA LEU A 64 -16.55 -16.87 5.76
C LEU A 64 -17.16 -18.24 5.54
N ALA A 65 -18.25 -18.56 6.23
CA ALA A 65 -18.99 -19.79 5.99
C ALA A 65 -19.52 -19.84 4.54
N ALA A 66 -20.04 -18.72 4.05
CA ALA A 66 -20.49 -18.58 2.67
C ALA A 66 -19.33 -18.72 1.68
N ALA A 67 -18.21 -18.02 1.89
CA ALA A 67 -17.03 -18.08 1.02
C ALA A 67 -16.48 -19.52 0.89
N ARG A 68 -16.35 -20.23 2.02
CA ARG A 68 -15.92 -21.64 2.04
C ARG A 68 -16.91 -22.57 1.35
N ALA A 69 -18.22 -22.37 1.57
CA ALA A 69 -19.26 -23.13 0.89
C ALA A 69 -19.25 -22.92 -0.64
N HIS A 70 -18.72 -21.79 -1.11
CA HIS A 70 -18.53 -21.48 -2.53
C HIS A 70 -17.12 -21.77 -3.05
N GLY A 71 -16.28 -22.49 -2.30
CA GLY A 71 -14.95 -22.90 -2.76
C GLY A 71 -13.92 -21.77 -2.84
N ILE A 72 -14.16 -20.64 -2.16
CA ILE A 72 -13.20 -19.52 -2.10
C ILE A 72 -12.15 -19.85 -1.02
N ALA A 73 -11.03 -20.44 -1.44
CA ALA A 73 -9.94 -20.89 -0.55
C ALA A 73 -8.96 -19.76 -0.14
N ASP A 74 -8.95 -18.64 -0.86
CA ASP A 74 -7.93 -17.57 -0.81
C ASP A 74 -8.07 -16.58 0.38
N VAL A 75 -8.65 -16.98 1.52
CA VAL A 75 -8.92 -16.06 2.64
C VAL A 75 -8.20 -16.40 3.95
N ALA A 76 -7.42 -17.49 4.01
CA ALA A 76 -6.98 -18.08 5.28
C ALA A 76 -6.20 -17.15 6.23
N GLY A 77 -5.13 -16.46 5.81
CA GLY A 77 -4.38 -15.58 6.74
C GLY A 77 -4.90 -14.15 6.85
N VAL A 78 -5.93 -13.78 6.07
CA VAL A 78 -6.77 -12.60 6.35
C VAL A 78 -7.58 -12.80 7.64
N LEU A 79 -7.92 -14.05 7.97
CA LEU A 79 -8.81 -14.36 9.11
C LEU A 79 -8.13 -14.17 10.46
N ASP A 80 -6.84 -14.45 10.50
CA ASP A 80 -6.01 -14.39 11.71
C ASP A 80 -5.45 -12.99 11.96
N PHE A 81 -5.72 -12.02 11.07
CA PHE A 81 -5.26 -10.64 11.25
C PHE A 81 -5.92 -10.02 12.51
N PRO A 82 -5.14 -9.56 13.51
CA PRO A 82 -5.67 -8.88 14.69
C PRO A 82 -6.50 -7.64 14.33
N ARG A 83 -7.63 -7.43 15.02
CA ARG A 83 -8.61 -6.39 14.67
C ARG A 83 -8.94 -5.48 15.85
N GLY A 84 -9.42 -4.28 15.52
CA GLY A 84 -9.98 -3.32 16.47
C GLY A 84 -8.93 -2.45 17.16
N LEU A 85 -9.40 -1.43 17.88
CA LEU A 85 -8.55 -0.41 18.50
C LEU A 85 -7.52 -0.98 19.47
N ALA A 86 -7.88 -2.00 20.24
CA ALA A 86 -6.95 -2.64 21.18
C ALA A 86 -5.76 -3.28 20.45
N ALA A 87 -6.01 -4.05 19.38
CA ALA A 87 -4.96 -4.63 18.56
C ALA A 87 -4.14 -3.57 17.83
N ALA A 88 -4.79 -2.52 17.32
CA ALA A 88 -4.12 -1.41 16.66
C ALA A 88 -3.14 -0.69 17.60
N ARG A 89 -3.56 -0.42 18.85
CA ARG A 89 -2.72 0.18 19.89
C ARG A 89 -1.58 -0.73 20.32
N ALA A 90 -1.83 -2.03 20.45
CA ALA A 90 -0.79 -3.00 20.75
C ALA A 90 0.30 -3.02 19.66
N ARG A 91 -0.12 -3.04 18.37
CA ARG A 91 0.83 -2.98 17.25
C ARG A 91 1.59 -1.65 17.19
N LEU A 92 0.91 -0.53 17.45
CA LEU A 92 1.55 0.79 17.54
C LEU A 92 2.61 0.82 18.65
N HIS A 93 2.28 0.30 19.84
CA HIS A 93 3.19 0.23 20.97
C HIS A 93 4.45 -0.56 20.63
N GLN A 94 4.28 -1.77 20.10
CA GLN A 94 5.39 -2.62 19.67
C GLN A 94 6.26 -1.93 18.61
N PHE A 95 5.64 -1.27 17.62
CA PHE A 95 6.40 -0.51 16.63
C PHE A 95 7.19 0.62 17.27
N VAL A 96 6.60 1.40 18.16
CA VAL A 96 7.28 2.51 18.85
C VAL A 96 8.44 2.01 19.72
N GLU A 97 8.25 0.91 20.44
CA GLU A 97 9.28 0.36 21.34
C GLU A 97 10.43 -0.32 20.60
N HIS A 98 10.15 -1.04 19.51
CA HIS A 98 11.12 -1.96 18.91
C HIS A 98 11.49 -1.60 17.47
N GLY A 99 10.55 -1.12 16.65
CA GLY A 99 10.76 -0.92 15.21
C GLY A 99 11.11 0.52 14.81
N LEU A 100 10.59 1.52 15.53
CA LEU A 100 10.69 2.93 15.14
C LEU A 100 12.14 3.40 15.10
N SER A 101 12.98 2.87 16.01
CA SER A 101 14.39 3.23 16.06
C SER A 101 15.12 2.82 14.79
N THR A 102 14.84 1.67 14.17
CA THR A 102 15.51 1.19 12.95
C THR A 102 14.72 1.43 11.67
N TYR A 103 13.52 2.00 11.77
CA TYR A 103 12.60 2.20 10.64
C TYR A 103 13.23 2.84 9.40
N ALA A 104 14.11 3.84 9.57
CA ALA A 104 14.78 4.50 8.45
C ALA A 104 15.63 3.53 7.61
N ASP A 105 16.29 2.59 8.28
CA ASP A 105 17.20 1.60 7.69
C ASP A 105 16.43 0.38 7.17
N ASP A 106 15.44 -0.08 7.95
CA ASP A 106 14.82 -1.40 7.76
C ASP A 106 13.55 -1.37 6.88
N ARG A 107 12.86 -0.23 6.71
CA ARG A 107 11.58 -0.16 5.98
C ARG A 107 11.62 -0.62 4.52
N ASN A 108 12.82 -0.68 3.94
CA ASN A 108 13.07 -1.14 2.57
C ASN A 108 13.71 -2.53 2.52
N GLN A 109 13.69 -3.27 3.63
CA GLN A 109 14.27 -4.61 3.78
C GLN A 109 13.15 -5.65 3.95
N PRO A 110 12.60 -6.23 2.86
CA PRO A 110 11.42 -7.09 2.92
C PRO A 110 11.59 -8.37 3.76
N HIS A 111 12.83 -8.82 3.96
CA HIS A 111 13.17 -9.98 4.78
C HIS A 111 13.13 -9.69 6.29
N LEU A 112 13.03 -8.42 6.69
CA LEU A 112 12.93 -7.97 8.08
C LEU A 112 11.49 -7.54 8.40
N ASP A 113 11.13 -7.55 9.69
CA ASP A 113 9.92 -6.88 10.17
C ASP A 113 10.22 -5.40 10.49
N GLY A 114 10.59 -4.65 9.44
CA GLY A 114 11.06 -3.27 9.54
C GLY A 114 9.98 -2.19 9.39
N THR A 115 8.69 -2.57 9.39
CA THR A 115 7.59 -1.64 9.15
C THR A 115 6.61 -1.60 10.32
N SER A 116 5.74 -0.59 10.37
CA SER A 116 4.81 -0.46 11.49
C SER A 116 3.67 -1.48 11.49
N GLY A 117 3.34 -2.09 10.35
CA GLY A 117 2.16 -2.95 10.21
C GLY A 117 0.83 -2.26 10.51
N LEU A 118 0.77 -0.92 10.47
CA LEU A 118 -0.42 -0.15 10.85
C LEU A 118 -1.41 0.12 9.69
N SER A 119 -1.05 -0.20 8.44
CA SER A 119 -1.83 0.19 7.26
C SER A 119 -3.26 -0.34 7.29
N THR A 120 -3.46 -1.62 7.62
CA THR A 120 -4.79 -2.23 7.73
C THR A 120 -5.65 -1.58 8.83
N PHE A 121 -5.06 -1.30 10.01
CA PHE A 121 -5.78 -0.64 11.10
C PHE A 121 -6.22 0.77 10.71
N VAL A 122 -5.34 1.50 10.03
CA VAL A 122 -5.61 2.87 9.56
C VAL A 122 -6.64 2.87 8.44
N HIS A 123 -6.53 1.92 7.51
CA HIS A 123 -7.51 1.72 6.45
C HIS A 123 -8.90 1.54 7.05
N TYR A 124 -9.12 0.57 7.96
CA TYR A 124 -10.44 0.36 8.56
C TYR A 124 -10.83 1.37 9.65
N GLY A 125 -10.09 2.46 9.85
CA GLY A 125 -10.39 3.45 10.88
C GLY A 125 -10.33 2.92 12.32
N GLN A 126 -9.62 1.81 12.55
CA GLN A 126 -9.53 1.15 13.85
C GLN A 126 -8.61 1.90 14.83
N ILE A 127 -7.79 2.82 14.33
CA ILE A 127 -6.99 3.76 15.12
C ILE A 127 -6.91 5.10 14.40
N ALA A 128 -7.02 6.19 15.15
CA ALA A 128 -6.98 7.52 14.57
C ALA A 128 -5.54 7.90 14.15
N PRO A 129 -5.32 8.48 12.95
CA PRO A 129 -3.98 8.87 12.51
C PRO A 129 -3.24 9.82 13.46
N HIS A 130 -3.97 10.72 14.13
CA HIS A 130 -3.37 11.65 15.10
C HIS A 130 -2.81 10.92 16.34
N GLU A 131 -3.42 9.81 16.75
CA GLU A 131 -2.93 9.00 17.87
C GLU A 131 -1.58 8.37 17.53
N ILE A 132 -1.44 7.85 16.30
CA ILE A 132 -0.18 7.28 15.78
C ILE A 132 0.91 8.36 15.72
N VAL A 133 0.61 9.52 15.12
CA VAL A 133 1.56 10.64 15.01
C VAL A 133 2.05 11.07 16.39
N HIS A 134 1.12 11.23 17.34
CA HIS A 134 1.44 11.64 18.70
C HIS A 134 2.38 10.64 19.37
N ALA A 135 2.05 9.35 19.32
CA ALA A 135 2.86 8.28 19.91
C ALA A 135 4.28 8.23 19.31
N VAL A 136 4.41 8.36 17.99
CA VAL A 136 5.71 8.33 17.30
C VAL A 136 6.56 9.55 17.67
N ARG A 137 5.99 10.76 17.67
CA ARG A 137 6.75 12.00 17.93
C ARG A 137 7.15 12.19 19.39
N HIS A 138 6.35 11.67 20.32
CA HIS A 138 6.63 11.73 21.76
C HIS A 138 7.30 10.45 22.28
N SER A 139 7.74 9.57 21.38
CA SER A 139 8.53 8.40 21.72
C SER A 139 9.99 8.77 22.06
N GLY A 140 10.71 7.83 22.69
CA GLY A 140 12.17 7.88 22.80
C GLY A 140 12.91 7.42 21.53
N GLY A 141 12.23 7.31 20.39
CA GLY A 141 12.81 6.79 19.14
C GLY A 141 13.88 7.69 18.53
N ARG A 142 14.71 7.12 17.64
CA ARG A 142 15.70 7.91 16.88
C ARG A 142 14.98 8.92 15.98
N ARG A 143 15.47 10.16 15.98
CA ARG A 143 14.91 11.26 15.18
C ARG A 143 14.76 10.91 13.70
N GLU A 144 15.75 10.22 13.13
CA GLU A 144 15.71 9.80 11.72
C GLU A 144 14.58 8.81 11.43
N GLY A 145 14.31 7.87 12.34
CA GLY A 145 13.19 6.94 12.25
C GLY A 145 11.84 7.66 12.37
N ILE A 146 11.72 8.59 13.32
CA ILE A 146 10.54 9.45 13.49
C ILE A 146 10.27 10.27 12.22
N ASP A 147 11.26 11.02 11.73
CA ASP A 147 11.09 11.89 10.57
C ASP A 147 10.75 11.08 9.31
N THR A 148 11.39 9.92 9.13
CA THR A 148 11.10 9.01 8.00
C THR A 148 9.68 8.43 8.12
N PHE A 149 9.25 8.04 9.32
CA PHE A 149 7.89 7.55 9.53
C PHE A 149 6.85 8.64 9.24
N ILE A 150 7.07 9.88 9.70
CA ILE A 150 6.14 10.99 9.45
C ILE A 150 6.06 11.35 7.96
N GLU A 151 7.17 11.30 7.22
CA GLU A 151 7.14 11.49 5.76
C GLU A 151 6.23 10.44 5.08
N GLU A 152 6.37 9.16 5.42
CA GLU A 152 5.56 8.10 4.81
C GLU A 152 4.10 8.15 5.31
N PHE A 153 3.90 8.20 6.62
CA PHE A 153 2.57 8.09 7.24
C PHE A 153 1.70 9.33 7.05
N VAL A 154 2.30 10.52 7.00
CA VAL A 154 1.56 11.78 6.83
C VAL A 154 1.75 12.31 5.41
N VAL A 155 2.97 12.64 4.99
CA VAL A 155 3.16 13.36 3.71
C VAL A 155 2.76 12.50 2.51
N ARG A 156 3.16 11.23 2.46
CA ARG A 156 2.80 10.34 1.33
C ARG A 156 1.34 9.93 1.37
N ARG A 157 0.79 9.64 2.56
CA ARG A 157 -0.64 9.34 2.72
C ARG A 157 -1.51 10.50 2.28
N GLU A 158 -1.27 11.70 2.80
CA GLU A 158 -2.07 12.88 2.43
C GLU A 158 -1.88 13.28 0.97
N LEU A 159 -0.73 12.97 0.35
CA LEU A 159 -0.55 13.12 -1.09
C LEU A 159 -1.45 12.17 -1.89
N ALA A 160 -1.61 10.93 -1.45
CA ALA A 160 -2.49 9.97 -2.08
C ALA A 160 -3.97 10.38 -1.95
N TRP A 161 -4.38 10.87 -0.78
CA TRP A 161 -5.71 11.47 -0.58
C TRP A 161 -5.92 12.70 -1.46
N ASN A 162 -4.89 13.56 -1.59
CA ASN A 162 -4.95 14.70 -2.49
C ASN A 162 -5.12 14.29 -3.97
N TYR A 163 -4.47 13.20 -4.40
CA TYR A 163 -4.64 12.64 -5.73
C TYR A 163 -6.08 12.16 -5.97
N ALA A 164 -6.62 11.35 -5.06
CA ALA A 164 -7.98 10.82 -5.16
C ALA A 164 -9.06 11.92 -5.12
N LEU A 165 -8.88 12.94 -4.28
CA LEU A 165 -9.84 14.05 -4.16
C LEU A 165 -9.86 14.99 -5.38
N HIS A 166 -8.74 15.11 -6.09
CA HIS A 166 -8.59 16.09 -7.17
C HIS A 166 -8.39 15.47 -8.56
N THR A 167 -8.58 14.16 -8.67
CA THR A 167 -8.52 13.43 -9.93
C THR A 167 -9.78 12.58 -10.01
N PRO A 168 -10.83 13.06 -10.70
CA PRO A 168 -11.95 12.22 -11.07
C PRO A 168 -11.45 10.94 -11.73
N ASP A 169 -12.13 9.82 -11.46
CA ASP A 169 -11.79 8.53 -12.05
C ASP A 169 -10.33 8.13 -11.81
N CYS A 170 -9.75 8.46 -10.64
CA CYS A 170 -8.33 8.25 -10.32
C CYS A 170 -7.83 6.79 -10.43
N ARG A 171 -8.77 5.86 -10.61
CA ARG A 171 -8.60 4.41 -10.80
C ARG A 171 -8.55 4.00 -12.27
N GLU A 172 -8.89 4.89 -13.20
CA GLU A 172 -8.90 4.64 -14.63
C GLU A 172 -7.54 4.99 -15.25
N TRP A 173 -7.18 4.28 -16.32
CA TRP A 173 -5.96 4.51 -17.08
C TRP A 173 -5.81 5.98 -17.53
N ASP A 174 -6.93 6.61 -17.91
CA ASP A 174 -6.96 7.99 -18.40
C ASP A 174 -6.72 9.05 -17.31
N ALA A 175 -6.72 8.67 -16.03
CA ALA A 175 -6.35 9.56 -14.93
C ALA A 175 -4.84 9.71 -14.73
N LEU A 176 -4.04 8.83 -15.34
CA LEU A 176 -2.58 8.87 -15.28
C LEU A 176 -2.02 10.18 -15.90
N PRO A 177 -0.76 10.57 -15.62
CA PRO A 177 -0.16 11.73 -16.25
C PRO A 177 0.06 11.51 -17.75
N ASP A 178 -0.26 12.51 -18.57
CA ASP A 178 -0.09 12.45 -20.03
C ASP A 178 1.32 12.03 -20.47
N TRP A 179 2.36 12.49 -19.77
CA TRP A 179 3.74 12.14 -20.09
C TRP A 179 4.02 10.64 -19.94
N ALA A 180 3.37 10.00 -18.96
CA ALA A 180 3.54 8.59 -18.66
C ALA A 180 2.71 7.73 -19.62
N ARG A 181 1.46 8.11 -19.91
CA ARG A 181 0.65 7.42 -20.92
C ARG A 181 1.34 7.41 -22.28
N ARG A 182 1.77 8.57 -22.77
CA ARG A 182 2.44 8.69 -24.08
C ARG A 182 3.67 7.80 -24.19
N THR A 183 4.57 7.85 -23.20
CA THR A 183 5.78 7.02 -23.25
C THR A 183 5.48 5.53 -23.11
N LEU A 184 4.39 5.13 -22.45
CA LEU A 184 3.98 3.72 -22.39
C LEU A 184 3.29 3.26 -23.69
N GLU A 185 2.53 4.15 -24.33
CA GLU A 185 1.88 3.92 -25.64
C GLU A 185 2.91 3.82 -26.76
N ASP A 186 3.93 4.69 -26.76
CA ASP A 186 5.06 4.65 -27.71
C ASP A 186 5.80 3.29 -27.66
N HIS A 187 5.79 2.64 -26.49
CA HIS A 187 6.42 1.33 -26.21
C HIS A 187 5.42 0.16 -26.12
N ALA A 188 4.17 0.36 -26.54
CA ALA A 188 3.16 -0.69 -26.55
C ALA A 188 3.48 -1.82 -27.55
N GLY A 189 4.24 -1.51 -28.60
CA GLY A 189 4.68 -2.46 -29.63
C GLY A 189 5.93 -3.27 -29.27
N ASP A 190 6.62 -2.94 -28.17
CA ASP A 190 7.84 -3.62 -27.75
C ASP A 190 7.58 -5.10 -27.41
N GLU A 191 8.53 -5.98 -27.76
CA GLU A 191 8.41 -7.41 -27.47
C GLU A 191 8.40 -7.65 -25.94
N ARG A 192 7.41 -8.42 -25.47
CA ARG A 192 7.34 -8.85 -24.07
C ARG A 192 8.12 -10.15 -23.89
N PRO A 193 9.13 -10.22 -22.99
CA PRO A 193 9.95 -11.43 -22.80
C PRO A 193 9.14 -12.68 -22.43
N VAL A 194 8.04 -12.47 -21.70
CA VAL A 194 7.06 -13.50 -21.35
C VAL A 194 5.73 -12.80 -21.11
N ILE A 195 4.62 -13.47 -21.44
CA ILE A 195 3.28 -13.03 -21.06
C ILE A 195 2.74 -14.06 -20.06
N HIS A 196 2.23 -13.57 -18.93
CA HIS A 196 1.61 -14.40 -17.90
C HIS A 196 0.11 -14.16 -17.88
N SER A 197 -0.67 -15.23 -17.66
CA SER A 197 -2.11 -15.07 -17.43
C SER A 197 -2.35 -14.52 -16.02
N GLU A 198 -3.50 -13.85 -15.83
CA GLU A 198 -3.92 -13.43 -14.47
C GLU A 198 -4.06 -14.65 -13.53
N ALA A 199 -4.40 -15.83 -14.06
CA ALA A 199 -4.44 -17.07 -13.29
C ALA A 199 -3.06 -17.50 -12.78
N ASP A 200 -2.00 -17.39 -13.59
CA ASP A 200 -0.63 -17.67 -13.16
C ASP A 200 -0.18 -16.69 -12.07
N MET A 201 -0.57 -15.42 -12.21
CA MET A 201 -0.31 -14.38 -11.22
C MET A 201 -1.00 -14.70 -9.89
N VAL A 202 -2.29 -15.03 -9.90
CA VAL A 202 -3.04 -15.46 -8.69
C VAL A 202 -2.40 -16.69 -8.04
N ALA A 203 -1.98 -17.67 -8.85
CA ALA A 203 -1.37 -18.91 -8.38
C ALA A 203 0.08 -18.75 -7.89
N CYS A 204 0.69 -17.57 -8.02
CA CYS A 204 2.11 -17.34 -7.74
C CYS A 204 3.02 -18.23 -8.62
N ALA A 205 2.65 -18.44 -9.88
CA ALA A 205 3.28 -19.39 -10.80
C ALA A 205 4.02 -18.69 -11.96
N THR A 206 4.59 -17.51 -11.72
CA THR A 206 5.41 -16.81 -12.72
C THR A 206 6.83 -17.35 -12.78
N ARG A 207 7.63 -16.92 -13.76
CA ARG A 207 9.07 -17.26 -13.83
C ARG A 207 9.93 -16.53 -12.81
N ASP A 208 9.36 -15.57 -12.07
CA ASP A 208 10.07 -14.73 -11.14
C ASP A 208 9.79 -15.16 -9.69
N PRO A 209 10.74 -15.82 -9.01
CA PRO A 209 10.52 -16.33 -7.67
C PRO A 209 10.36 -15.22 -6.63
N LEU A 210 10.93 -14.03 -6.84
CA LEU A 210 10.74 -12.90 -5.93
C LEU A 210 9.33 -12.33 -6.06
N TRP A 211 8.83 -12.23 -7.29
CA TRP A 211 7.46 -11.79 -7.52
C TRP A 211 6.45 -12.79 -6.95
N ASN A 212 6.67 -14.08 -7.17
CA ASN A 212 5.83 -15.14 -6.62
C ASN A 212 5.79 -15.08 -5.07
N ALA A 213 6.94 -14.88 -4.43
CA ALA A 213 7.03 -14.69 -2.98
C ALA A 213 6.26 -13.45 -2.50
N ALA A 214 6.36 -12.32 -3.21
CA ALA A 214 5.63 -11.10 -2.87
C ALA A 214 4.11 -11.28 -3.02
N GLN A 215 3.68 -11.90 -4.11
CA GLN A 215 2.27 -12.22 -4.35
C GLN A 215 1.73 -13.22 -3.30
N ALA A 216 2.52 -14.25 -2.95
CA ALA A 216 2.16 -15.21 -1.90
C ALA A 216 2.01 -14.51 -0.55
N GLN A 217 2.92 -13.60 -0.19
CA GLN A 217 2.77 -12.77 1.00
C GLN A 217 1.42 -12.04 1.00
N MET A 218 1.06 -11.38 -0.10
CA MET A 218 -0.20 -10.66 -0.21
C MET A 218 -1.42 -11.59 -0.11
N ARG A 219 -1.41 -12.70 -0.84
CA ARG A 219 -2.50 -13.68 -0.88
C ARG A 219 -2.71 -14.34 0.48
N ASP A 220 -1.62 -14.77 1.10
CA ASP A 220 -1.68 -15.59 2.29
C ASP A 220 -1.89 -14.74 3.55
N CYS A 221 -1.37 -13.51 3.59
CA CYS A 221 -1.41 -12.65 4.77
C CYS A 221 -2.27 -11.38 4.63
N GLY A 222 -2.77 -11.10 3.43
CA GLY A 222 -3.51 -9.87 3.16
C GLY A 222 -2.65 -8.60 3.10
N ILE A 223 -1.32 -8.70 3.20
CA ILE A 223 -0.41 -7.55 3.17
C ILE A 223 0.83 -7.93 2.39
N MET A 224 1.32 -7.03 1.53
CA MET A 224 2.62 -7.16 0.87
C MET A 224 3.57 -6.09 1.39
N HIS A 225 4.83 -6.45 1.63
CA HIS A 225 5.84 -5.47 2.04
C HIS A 225 5.92 -4.30 1.05
N GLY A 226 5.88 -3.05 1.55
CA GLY A 226 5.73 -1.85 0.72
C GLY A 226 6.78 -1.70 -0.38
N TYR A 227 8.04 -2.04 -0.08
CA TYR A 227 9.11 -2.02 -1.10
C TYR A 227 8.84 -2.99 -2.26
N LEU A 228 8.24 -4.15 -1.98
CA LEU A 228 7.92 -5.15 -3.00
C LEU A 228 6.61 -4.87 -3.71
N ARG A 229 5.66 -4.08 -3.15
CA ARG A 229 4.50 -3.59 -3.91
C ARG A 229 4.92 -2.82 -5.17
N MET A 230 5.96 -1.99 -5.04
CA MET A 230 6.56 -1.27 -6.17
C MET A 230 7.11 -2.21 -7.24
N TYR A 231 7.88 -3.21 -6.81
CA TYR A 231 8.47 -4.21 -7.70
C TYR A 231 7.38 -5.02 -8.40
N TRP A 232 6.44 -5.54 -7.60
CA TRP A 232 5.34 -6.39 -8.01
C TRP A 232 4.51 -5.76 -9.13
N ALA A 233 4.06 -4.52 -8.95
CA ALA A 233 3.24 -3.82 -9.96
C ALA A 233 4.06 -3.52 -11.23
N LYS A 234 5.34 -3.18 -11.11
CA LYS A 234 6.22 -2.93 -12.26
C LYS A 234 6.50 -4.18 -13.09
N GLN A 235 6.53 -5.36 -12.48
CA GLN A 235 6.72 -6.60 -13.23
C GLN A 235 5.46 -6.98 -14.03
N ILE A 236 4.25 -6.68 -13.52
CA ILE A 236 3.00 -6.91 -14.27
C ILE A 236 3.02 -6.16 -15.62
N LEU A 237 3.58 -4.95 -15.65
CA LEU A 237 3.79 -4.18 -16.88
C LEU A 237 4.66 -4.91 -17.92
N THR A 238 5.60 -5.74 -17.47
CA THR A 238 6.49 -6.52 -18.35
C THR A 238 5.87 -7.81 -18.86
N TRP A 239 4.75 -8.26 -18.28
CA TRP A 239 4.14 -9.57 -18.53
C TRP A 239 2.75 -9.53 -19.11
N THR A 240 2.29 -8.35 -19.51
CA THR A 240 0.97 -8.09 -20.06
C THR A 240 1.12 -7.46 -21.44
N ARG A 241 0.09 -7.59 -22.28
CA ARG A 241 0.15 -7.21 -23.69
C ARG A 241 0.18 -5.70 -23.84
N THR A 242 -0.53 -5.00 -22.97
CA THR A 242 -0.66 -3.53 -23.01
C THR A 242 -0.43 -2.95 -21.62
N PRO A 243 0.05 -1.70 -21.53
CA PRO A 243 0.24 -1.06 -20.23
C PRO A 243 -1.08 -0.78 -19.50
N GLN A 244 -2.18 -0.59 -20.22
CA GLN A 244 -3.53 -0.47 -19.65
C GLN A 244 -3.98 -1.79 -19.01
N GLU A 245 -3.82 -2.91 -19.71
CA GLU A 245 -4.08 -4.24 -19.14
C GLU A 245 -3.26 -4.48 -17.87
N ALA A 246 -1.98 -4.07 -17.86
CA ALA A 246 -1.13 -4.16 -16.68
C ALA A 246 -1.68 -3.38 -15.49
N PHE A 247 -2.13 -2.15 -15.73
CA PHE A 247 -2.68 -1.26 -14.73
C PHE A 247 -3.95 -1.84 -14.11
N ASP A 248 -4.86 -2.32 -14.95
CA ASP A 248 -6.13 -2.89 -14.50
C ASP A 248 -5.91 -4.20 -13.72
N ILE A 249 -5.01 -5.08 -14.18
CA ILE A 249 -4.64 -6.31 -13.46
C ILE A 249 -4.02 -5.97 -12.10
N ALA A 250 -3.11 -5.01 -12.04
CA ALA A 250 -2.45 -4.63 -10.80
C ALA A 250 -3.45 -4.07 -9.77
N LEU A 251 -4.41 -3.24 -10.18
CA LEU A 251 -5.48 -2.78 -9.29
C LEU A 251 -6.38 -3.93 -8.84
N ARG A 252 -6.84 -4.79 -9.77
CA ARG A 252 -7.71 -5.94 -9.42
C ARG A 252 -7.06 -6.90 -8.45
N LEU A 253 -5.81 -7.29 -8.67
CA LEU A 253 -5.10 -8.21 -7.80
C LEU A 253 -4.81 -7.58 -6.44
N HIS A 254 -4.43 -6.30 -6.39
CA HIS A 254 -4.20 -5.61 -5.12
C HIS A 254 -5.49 -5.50 -4.31
N ASP A 255 -6.60 -5.11 -4.94
CA ASP A 255 -7.93 -5.03 -4.32
C ASP A 255 -8.47 -6.38 -3.85
N ARG A 256 -8.16 -7.45 -4.58
CA ARG A 256 -8.58 -8.82 -4.24
C ARG A 256 -7.89 -9.33 -2.98
N PHE A 257 -6.58 -9.12 -2.86
CA PHE A 257 -5.78 -9.78 -1.83
C PHE A 257 -5.38 -8.88 -0.68
N SER A 258 -5.17 -7.57 -0.88
CA SER A 258 -4.65 -6.72 0.20
C SER A 258 -5.75 -6.13 1.09
N LEU A 259 -5.55 -6.22 2.41
CA LEU A 259 -6.45 -5.70 3.43
C LEU A 259 -6.48 -4.18 3.52
N ASP A 260 -5.45 -3.52 3.01
CA ASP A 260 -5.33 -2.06 2.94
C ASP A 260 -5.50 -1.53 1.49
N ALA A 261 -6.11 -2.34 0.61
CA ALA A 261 -6.47 -1.95 -0.75
C ALA A 261 -7.78 -1.17 -0.81
N ARG A 262 -8.24 -0.78 -2.01
CA ARG A 262 -9.40 0.11 -2.21
C ARG A 262 -9.29 1.40 -1.39
N ASP A 263 -8.06 1.87 -1.25
CA ASP A 263 -7.68 3.06 -0.48
C ASP A 263 -6.99 4.05 -1.42
N PRO A 264 -7.12 5.38 -1.21
CA PRO A 264 -6.32 6.35 -1.96
C PRO A 264 -4.83 6.00 -2.02
N ASN A 265 -4.26 5.42 -0.95
CA ASN A 265 -2.88 4.95 -0.90
C ASN A 265 -2.59 3.81 -1.89
N SER A 266 -3.47 2.82 -1.98
CA SER A 266 -3.27 1.67 -2.87
C SER A 266 -3.42 2.08 -4.33
N ILE A 267 -4.44 2.88 -4.65
CA ILE A 267 -4.68 3.42 -6.01
C ILE A 267 -3.47 4.25 -6.45
N THR A 268 -3.03 5.18 -5.60
CA THR A 268 -1.87 6.02 -5.88
C THR A 268 -0.58 5.20 -5.98
N GLY A 269 -0.44 4.13 -5.18
CA GLY A 269 0.70 3.22 -5.22
C GLY A 269 0.83 2.48 -6.56
N VAL A 270 -0.27 1.91 -7.07
CA VAL A 270 -0.30 1.27 -8.40
C VAL A 270 -0.08 2.31 -9.50
N SER A 271 -0.74 3.47 -9.40
CA SER A 271 -0.60 4.58 -10.35
C SER A 271 0.82 5.16 -10.38
N TRP A 272 1.53 5.17 -9.25
CA TRP A 272 2.95 5.53 -9.18
C TRP A 272 3.81 4.46 -9.85
N ALA A 273 3.52 3.18 -9.58
CA ALA A 273 4.34 2.07 -10.04
C ALA A 273 4.25 1.87 -11.56
N ILE A 274 3.06 1.90 -12.12
CA ILE A 274 2.82 1.65 -13.55
C ILE A 274 2.78 2.97 -14.34
N GLY A 275 2.07 3.97 -13.81
CA GLY A 275 1.78 5.22 -14.54
C GLY A 275 2.57 6.44 -14.10
N GLY A 276 3.59 6.30 -13.23
CA GLY A 276 4.47 7.40 -12.84
C GLY A 276 3.78 8.56 -12.09
N VAL A 277 2.58 8.37 -11.54
CA VAL A 277 1.93 9.37 -10.68
C VAL A 277 2.86 9.75 -9.53
N HIS A 278 3.09 11.05 -9.33
CA HIS A 278 4.03 11.60 -8.34
C HIS A 278 5.52 11.21 -8.51
N ASP A 279 5.89 10.60 -9.63
CA ASP A 279 7.28 10.42 -10.03
C ASP A 279 7.64 11.37 -11.19
N ARG A 280 8.91 11.33 -11.59
CA ARG A 280 9.45 11.99 -12.77
C ARG A 280 9.75 10.96 -13.87
N GLY A 281 10.02 11.45 -15.07
CA GLY A 281 10.62 10.62 -16.13
C GLY A 281 12.03 10.14 -15.77
N TRP A 282 12.32 8.89 -16.12
CA TRP A 282 13.60 8.20 -15.99
C TRP A 282 14.22 7.95 -17.37
N PRO A 283 15.51 7.55 -17.46
CA PRO A 283 16.08 7.13 -18.73
C PRO A 283 15.21 6.08 -19.43
N GLU A 284 14.97 6.30 -20.72
CA GLU A 284 14.05 5.52 -21.52
C GLU A 284 14.52 4.07 -21.68
N ARG A 285 13.59 3.14 -21.58
CA ARG A 285 13.83 1.70 -21.69
C ARG A 285 12.68 1.03 -22.41
N GLU A 286 13.00 -0.05 -23.09
CA GLU A 286 12.02 -0.97 -23.66
C GLU A 286 10.95 -1.34 -22.62
N ILE A 287 9.69 -1.43 -23.05
CA ILE A 287 8.47 -1.70 -22.27
C ILE A 287 8.06 -0.55 -21.33
N PHE A 288 9.01 -0.03 -20.55
CA PHE A 288 8.74 0.97 -19.51
C PHE A 288 8.64 2.41 -20.07
N GLY A 289 9.19 2.65 -21.27
CA GLY A 289 9.47 4.00 -21.73
C GLY A 289 10.27 4.75 -20.67
N LYS A 290 9.76 5.91 -20.25
CA LYS A 290 10.36 6.77 -19.21
C LYS A 290 9.80 6.53 -17.80
N VAL A 291 8.92 5.54 -17.60
CA VAL A 291 8.51 5.13 -16.25
C VAL A 291 9.68 4.43 -15.56
N ARG A 292 9.83 4.65 -14.25
CA ARG A 292 10.91 4.03 -13.47
C ARG A 292 10.85 2.50 -13.59
N SER A 293 11.89 1.88 -14.16
CA SER A 293 12.01 0.42 -14.16
C SER A 293 12.51 -0.11 -12.80
N MET A 294 12.07 -1.30 -12.42
CA MET A 294 12.71 -2.16 -11.42
C MET A 294 12.91 -3.55 -12.05
N THR A 295 14.00 -4.24 -11.75
CA THR A 295 14.29 -5.56 -12.32
C THR A 295 14.65 -6.55 -11.23
N PHE A 296 14.39 -7.85 -11.44
CA PHE A 296 14.76 -8.90 -10.48
C PHE A 296 16.20 -8.76 -9.97
N ALA A 297 17.14 -8.61 -10.89
CA ALA A 297 18.55 -8.48 -10.56
C ALA A 297 18.87 -7.22 -9.73
N SER A 298 18.27 -6.07 -10.03
CA SER A 298 18.56 -4.81 -9.32
C SER A 298 17.85 -4.71 -7.97
N THR A 299 16.59 -5.16 -7.91
CA THR A 299 15.78 -5.23 -6.69
C THR A 299 16.40 -6.23 -5.72
N GLY A 300 16.76 -7.41 -6.21
CA GLY A 300 17.29 -8.52 -5.42
C GLY A 300 18.72 -8.36 -4.91
N ARG A 301 19.41 -7.24 -5.16
CA ARG A 301 20.72 -6.92 -4.58
C ARG A 301 20.63 -6.02 -3.34
N LYS A 302 19.45 -5.48 -3.04
CA LYS A 302 19.28 -4.46 -1.99
C LYS A 302 18.91 -5.01 -0.61
N PHE A 303 18.65 -6.32 -0.53
CA PHE A 303 18.22 -7.03 0.66
C PHE A 303 18.51 -8.54 0.49
N ASP A 304 18.37 -9.32 1.56
CA ASP A 304 18.46 -10.78 1.47
C ASP A 304 17.20 -11.36 0.80
N LYS A 305 17.24 -11.44 -0.53
CA LYS A 305 16.14 -12.01 -1.31
C LYS A 305 15.99 -13.52 -1.08
N ALA A 306 17.05 -14.23 -0.72
CA ALA A 306 16.96 -15.68 -0.53
C ALA A 306 16.16 -15.99 0.74
N ALA A 307 16.42 -15.24 1.82
CA ALA A 307 15.62 -15.31 3.04
C ALA A 307 14.14 -14.96 2.78
N TYR A 308 13.88 -13.88 2.03
CA TYR A 308 12.51 -13.49 1.70
C TYR A 308 11.79 -14.54 0.82
N ILE A 309 12.42 -15.01 -0.25
CA ILE A 309 11.84 -16.02 -1.14
C ILE A 309 11.58 -17.32 -0.36
N GLY A 310 12.56 -17.79 0.40
CA GLY A 310 12.44 -19.02 1.19
C GLY A 310 11.26 -18.95 2.15
N ARG A 311 11.07 -17.81 2.84
CA ARG A 311 9.93 -17.61 3.75
C ARG A 311 8.57 -17.79 3.07
N TRP A 312 8.43 -17.35 1.81
CA TRP A 312 7.13 -17.30 1.12
C TRP A 312 6.97 -18.37 0.03
N SER A 313 7.93 -19.29 -0.12
CA SER A 313 7.86 -20.38 -1.11
C SER A 313 7.32 -21.71 -0.56
N GLU A 314 7.23 -21.89 0.76
CA GLU A 314 6.97 -23.19 1.41
C GLU A 314 5.49 -23.44 1.78
N GLY A 315 4.54 -22.83 1.07
CA GLY A 315 3.10 -22.94 1.35
C GLY A 315 2.56 -21.79 2.22
N PRO A 316 1.25 -21.79 2.55
CA PRO A 316 0.62 -20.64 3.21
C PRO A 316 1.20 -20.40 4.61
N VAL A 317 1.76 -19.21 4.83
CA VAL A 317 2.34 -18.79 6.11
C VAL A 317 1.31 -18.01 6.91
N GLN A 318 1.10 -18.38 8.18
CA GLN A 318 0.27 -17.58 9.09
C GLN A 318 0.99 -16.28 9.51
N LEU A 319 0.26 -15.18 9.55
CA LEU A 319 0.76 -13.94 10.16
C LEU A 319 0.89 -14.12 11.67
N THR A 320 2.12 -14.10 12.17
CA THR A 320 2.42 -13.69 13.55
C THR A 320 2.75 -12.21 13.51
N LEU A 321 1.75 -11.35 13.73
CA LEU A 321 2.05 -10.01 14.25
C LEU A 321 2.50 -10.24 15.69
N GLY A 322 3.82 -10.26 15.90
CA GLY A 322 4.40 -10.36 17.24
C GLY A 322 4.02 -9.18 18.12
#